data_AF-A0A953VM55-F1
#
_entry.id   AF-A0A953VM55-F1
#
_cell.length_a   1.000
_cell.length_b   1.000
_cell.length_c   1.000
_cell.angle_alpha   90.00
_cell.angle_beta   90.00
_cell.angle_gamma   90.00
#
_symmetry.space_group_name_H-M   'P 1'
#
loop_
_entity.id
_entity.type
_entity.pdbx_description
1 polymer ?
#
loop_
_entity_poly.entity_id
_entity_poly.type
_entity_poly.pdbx_seq_one_letter_code
_entity_poly.pdbx_strand_id
1 'polypeptide(L)'
;MQANPLVLDVDGTFLKTDMLLETFWHGLGRDPFRCLGACFRNFSNRAALKRALAEIGNLRTDLLPVNPQLAEMARQSQARGREVALASGSDAVLVSRLAADHGITGRQFASDGTHNLTGRNKAAALVAAYGERGFDYAGDSHVDLPVWQVAENALIVGNHHRLAHLLAAKGLNIVELDGGWRKRDLLRAMRPHQWVKNLLLFLPIIAAHRFDTAGILLVLVAAIAYSLAASSIYIVNDLLDLEADRLHPNKRNRPFASGDVPILVGMLTALLLALAALGIAAAIGLAMLGIVILYMILSLAYSLQLKRMRWVDIATLAALYTLRVIAGAIAAKVVASGFLVAFIFPTFITLGCVKRLTELTLATSDDRLPGRGYGRRDRGDLLNVAGLGTFGALLVFFLYSFTDAAALLYAETWHLWLALVPIAAWLIRMVVLGWQGKQDYDPIVFAMRDRIGLALIIVTLTILFSASVR
;
A
#
# COMPACT_ATOMS: atom_id res chain seq x y z
N MET A 1 -34.44 10.69 -36.30
CA MET A 1 -33.60 9.48 -36.39
C MET A 1 -33.21 9.07 -34.99
N GLN A 2 -33.43 7.82 -34.61
CA GLN A 2 -33.03 7.30 -33.30
C GLN A 2 -31.49 7.25 -33.30
N ALA A 3 -30.84 7.81 -32.27
CA ALA A 3 -29.39 7.79 -32.19
C ALA A 3 -28.91 6.33 -32.01
N ASN A 4 -27.85 5.95 -32.74
CA ASN A 4 -27.21 4.63 -32.62
C ASN A 4 -26.93 4.31 -31.14
N PRO A 5 -27.10 3.08 -30.65
CA PRO A 5 -26.76 2.69 -29.28
C PRO A 5 -25.34 3.09 -28.89
N LEU A 6 -25.15 3.46 -27.62
CA LEU A 6 -23.83 3.69 -27.02
C LEU A 6 -23.37 2.40 -26.33
N VAL A 7 -22.33 1.78 -26.86
CA VAL A 7 -21.74 0.57 -26.28
C VAL A 7 -20.48 0.97 -25.52
N LEU A 8 -20.40 0.58 -24.25
CA LEU A 8 -19.27 0.87 -23.38
C LEU A 8 -18.51 -0.43 -23.07
N ASP A 9 -17.21 -0.45 -23.35
CA ASP A 9 -16.36 -1.43 -22.68
C ASP A 9 -16.35 -1.16 -21.17
N VAL A 10 -16.16 -2.22 -20.39
CA VAL A 10 -16.21 -2.14 -18.94
C VAL A 10 -14.82 -1.88 -18.37
N ASP A 11 -13.90 -2.81 -18.56
CA ASP A 11 -12.58 -2.77 -17.95
C ASP A 11 -11.73 -1.69 -18.63
N GLY A 12 -11.09 -0.80 -17.87
CA GLY A 12 -10.28 0.30 -18.41
C GLY A 12 -11.04 1.45 -19.08
N THR A 13 -12.33 1.27 -19.39
CA THR A 13 -13.18 2.24 -20.10
C THR A 13 -14.27 2.83 -19.19
N PHE A 14 -15.37 2.09 -18.95
CA PHE A 14 -16.41 2.53 -18.01
C PHE A 14 -15.89 2.51 -16.57
N LEU A 15 -15.17 1.44 -16.20
CA LEU A 15 -14.39 1.36 -14.98
C LEU A 15 -12.97 1.84 -15.22
N LYS A 16 -12.39 2.54 -14.25
CA LYS A 16 -10.96 2.90 -14.22
C LYS A 16 -10.05 1.73 -13.82
N THR A 17 -10.63 0.55 -13.64
CA THR A 17 -9.96 -0.65 -13.14
C THR A 17 -10.32 -1.86 -14.01
N ASP A 18 -9.72 -2.99 -13.69
CA ASP A 18 -9.94 -4.27 -14.35
C ASP A 18 -10.58 -5.25 -13.35
N MET A 19 -11.78 -5.74 -13.66
CA MET A 19 -12.56 -6.59 -12.77
C MET A 19 -11.89 -7.95 -12.52
N LEU A 20 -11.11 -8.48 -13.45
CA LEU A 20 -10.36 -9.73 -13.21
C LEU A 20 -9.31 -9.51 -12.13
N LEU A 21 -8.57 -8.41 -12.19
CA LEU A 21 -7.55 -8.07 -11.18
C LEU A 21 -8.19 -7.69 -9.82
N GLU A 22 -9.28 -6.94 -9.83
CA GLU A 22 -10.08 -6.64 -8.62
C GLU A 22 -10.53 -7.92 -7.92
N THR A 23 -11.09 -8.84 -8.70
CA THR A 23 -11.60 -10.12 -8.19
C THR A 23 -10.46 -10.99 -7.67
N PHE A 24 -9.32 -11.01 -8.35
CA PHE A 24 -8.12 -11.72 -7.89
C PHE A 24 -7.66 -11.19 -6.52
N TRP A 25 -7.50 -9.88 -6.37
CA TRP A 25 -7.01 -9.30 -5.12
C TRP A 25 -8.01 -9.42 -3.97
N HIS A 26 -9.31 -9.24 -4.25
CA HIS A 26 -10.35 -9.50 -3.27
C HIS A 26 -10.37 -10.99 -2.86
N GLY A 27 -10.29 -11.90 -3.83
CA GLY A 27 -10.22 -13.34 -3.59
C GLY A 27 -9.00 -13.75 -2.77
N LEU A 28 -7.84 -13.16 -3.07
CA LEU A 28 -6.59 -13.39 -2.33
C LEU A 28 -6.68 -12.91 -0.88
N GLY A 29 -7.37 -11.79 -0.62
CA GLY A 29 -7.60 -11.29 0.74
C GLY A 29 -8.59 -12.13 1.56
N ARG A 30 -9.51 -12.84 0.88
CA ARG A 30 -10.59 -13.63 1.50
C ARG A 30 -10.23 -15.09 1.72
N ASP A 31 -9.75 -15.76 0.67
CA ASP A 31 -9.34 -17.17 0.69
C ASP A 31 -8.12 -17.37 -0.24
N PRO A 32 -6.90 -17.12 0.28
CA PRO A 32 -5.69 -17.18 -0.52
C PRO A 32 -5.48 -18.52 -1.21
N PHE A 33 -5.78 -19.63 -0.52
CA PHE A 33 -5.53 -20.98 -1.04
C PHE A 33 -6.48 -21.34 -2.17
N ARG A 34 -7.78 -21.05 -2.03
CA ARG A 34 -8.73 -21.28 -3.13
C ARG A 34 -8.46 -20.36 -4.31
N CYS A 35 -8.14 -19.08 -4.06
CA CYS A 35 -7.82 -18.12 -5.11
C CYS A 35 -6.61 -18.57 -5.93
N LEU A 36 -5.50 -18.90 -5.28
CA LEU A 36 -4.30 -19.39 -5.97
C LEU A 36 -4.53 -20.74 -6.66
N GLY A 37 -5.30 -21.64 -6.02
CA GLY A 37 -5.70 -22.90 -6.63
C GLY A 37 -6.53 -22.72 -7.89
N ALA A 38 -7.45 -21.75 -7.92
CA ALA A 38 -8.25 -21.41 -9.09
C ALA A 38 -7.39 -20.85 -10.23
N CYS A 39 -6.42 -19.97 -9.92
CA CYS A 39 -5.45 -19.47 -10.89
C CYS A 39 -4.63 -20.61 -11.51
N PHE A 40 -4.12 -21.54 -10.70
CA PHE A 40 -3.31 -22.64 -11.18
C PHE A 40 -4.12 -23.63 -12.05
N ARG A 41 -5.34 -23.99 -11.62
CA ARG A 41 -6.19 -24.94 -12.36
C ARG A 41 -6.65 -24.41 -13.72
N ASN A 42 -6.89 -23.11 -13.82
CA ASN A 42 -7.48 -22.48 -14.99
C ASN A 42 -6.50 -21.61 -15.79
N PHE A 43 -5.19 -21.77 -15.58
CA PHE A 43 -4.18 -20.88 -16.20
C PHE A 43 -4.27 -20.86 -17.74
N SER A 44 -4.68 -21.98 -18.35
CA SER A 44 -4.83 -22.14 -19.81
C SER A 44 -6.21 -21.74 -20.34
N ASN A 45 -7.23 -21.61 -19.47
CA ASN A 45 -8.59 -21.26 -19.85
C ASN A 45 -9.03 -19.94 -19.16
N ARG A 46 -8.92 -18.83 -19.90
CA ARG A 46 -9.24 -17.48 -19.39
C ARG A 46 -10.70 -17.32 -18.97
N ALA A 47 -11.65 -17.95 -19.67
CA ALA A 47 -13.06 -17.81 -19.36
C ALA A 47 -13.40 -18.57 -18.06
N ALA A 48 -12.88 -19.79 -17.91
CA ALA A 48 -13.01 -20.55 -16.67
C ALA A 48 -12.31 -19.88 -15.48
N LEU A 49 -11.15 -19.23 -15.72
CA LEU A 49 -10.44 -18.46 -14.69
C LEU A 49 -11.28 -17.28 -14.19
N LYS A 50 -11.86 -16.49 -15.11
CA LYS A 50 -12.73 -15.36 -14.76
C LYS A 50 -13.93 -15.81 -13.94
N ARG A 51 -14.56 -16.92 -14.34
CA ARG A 51 -15.69 -17.51 -13.62
C ARG A 51 -15.31 -17.95 -12.20
N ALA A 52 -14.24 -18.74 -12.08
CA ALA A 52 -13.79 -19.28 -10.80
C ALA A 52 -13.40 -18.15 -9.83
N LEU A 53 -12.73 -17.11 -10.32
CA LEU A 53 -12.40 -15.96 -9.50
C LEU A 53 -13.66 -15.18 -9.09
N ALA A 54 -14.62 -14.95 -9.99
CA ALA A 54 -15.86 -14.24 -9.68
C ALA A 54 -16.66 -14.92 -8.56
N GLU A 55 -16.69 -16.25 -8.56
CA GLU A 55 -17.35 -17.07 -7.52
C GLU A 55 -16.65 -16.99 -6.16
N ILE A 56 -15.31 -16.96 -6.13
CA ILE A 56 -14.54 -16.84 -4.89
C ILE A 56 -14.61 -15.42 -4.33
N GLY A 57 -14.47 -14.42 -5.20
CA GLY A 57 -14.36 -13.03 -4.81
C GLY A 57 -15.69 -12.42 -4.37
N ASN A 58 -16.80 -12.71 -5.05
CA ASN A 58 -18.08 -12.00 -4.85
C ASN A 58 -17.91 -10.47 -4.77
N LEU A 59 -17.25 -9.91 -5.79
CA LEU A 59 -16.88 -8.50 -5.86
C LEU A 59 -18.12 -7.57 -5.75
N ARG A 60 -17.96 -6.49 -4.97
CA ARG A 60 -18.91 -5.39 -4.86
C ARG A 60 -18.73 -4.38 -5.99
N THR A 61 -19.51 -4.55 -7.05
CA THR A 61 -19.48 -3.71 -8.25
C THR A 61 -19.88 -2.27 -7.97
N ASP A 62 -20.75 -2.03 -6.99
CA ASP A 62 -21.18 -0.71 -6.51
C ASP A 62 -20.04 0.20 -6.00
N LEU A 63 -18.92 -0.40 -5.60
CA LEU A 63 -17.75 0.31 -5.08
C LEU A 63 -16.66 0.56 -6.14
N LEU A 64 -16.76 -0.05 -7.33
CA LEU A 64 -15.68 0.03 -8.32
C LEU A 64 -15.52 1.47 -8.86
N PRO A 65 -14.28 1.92 -9.10
CA PRO A 65 -14.03 3.28 -9.55
C PRO A 65 -14.51 3.46 -10.99
N VAL A 66 -15.57 4.23 -11.18
CA VAL A 66 -16.13 4.54 -12.51
C VAL A 66 -15.43 5.75 -13.12
N ASN A 67 -15.29 5.77 -14.44
CA ASN A 67 -14.89 6.96 -15.17
C ASN A 67 -16.05 7.99 -15.16
N PRO A 68 -15.88 9.17 -14.54
CA PRO A 68 -16.96 10.13 -14.39
C PRO A 68 -17.46 10.70 -15.72
N GLN A 69 -16.59 10.83 -16.74
CA GLN A 69 -16.98 11.31 -18.06
C GLN A 69 -17.91 10.32 -18.75
N LEU A 70 -17.58 9.02 -18.70
CA LEU A 70 -18.38 7.97 -19.33
C LEU A 70 -19.67 7.71 -18.54
N ALA A 71 -19.64 7.78 -17.21
CA ALA A 71 -20.84 7.68 -16.38
C ALA A 71 -21.85 8.79 -16.71
N GLU A 72 -21.38 10.03 -16.87
CA GLU A 72 -22.23 11.14 -17.26
C GLU A 72 -22.75 10.99 -18.70
N MET A 73 -21.89 10.57 -19.63
CA MET A 73 -22.28 10.29 -21.01
C MET A 73 -23.35 9.20 -21.11
N ALA A 74 -23.23 8.13 -20.31
CA ALA A 74 -24.21 7.05 -20.21
C ALA A 74 -25.56 7.60 -19.71
N ARG A 75 -25.56 8.36 -18.59
CA ARG A 75 -26.77 8.97 -18.04
C ARG A 75 -27.48 9.88 -19.05
N GLN A 76 -26.73 10.77 -19.69
CA GLN A 76 -27.28 11.69 -20.69
C GLN A 76 -27.83 10.95 -21.92
N SER A 77 -27.19 9.87 -22.33
CA SER A 77 -27.66 9.03 -23.44
C SER A 77 -29.00 8.37 -23.10
N GLN A 78 -29.10 7.72 -21.94
CA GLN A 78 -30.35 7.10 -21.50
C GLN A 78 -31.48 8.13 -21.34
N ALA A 79 -31.18 9.32 -20.81
CA ALA A 79 -32.16 10.41 -20.67
C ALA A 79 -32.72 10.90 -22.02
N ARG A 80 -31.96 10.74 -23.11
CA ARG A 80 -32.39 11.04 -24.49
C ARG A 80 -33.07 9.86 -25.19
N GLY A 81 -33.33 8.76 -24.47
CA GLY A 81 -33.91 7.53 -25.04
C GLY A 81 -32.95 6.74 -25.92
N ARG A 82 -31.64 7.01 -25.84
CA ARG A 82 -30.60 6.24 -26.53
C ARG A 82 -30.25 5.01 -25.69
N GLU A 83 -30.23 3.82 -26.32
CA GLU A 83 -29.79 2.60 -25.65
C GLU A 83 -28.32 2.73 -25.22
N VAL A 84 -28.03 2.33 -23.98
CA VAL A 84 -26.66 2.22 -23.45
C VAL A 84 -26.41 0.78 -23.06
N ALA A 85 -25.43 0.14 -23.70
CA ALA A 85 -25.07 -1.25 -23.51
C ALA A 85 -23.66 -1.40 -22.92
N LEU A 86 -23.42 -2.49 -22.19
CA LEU A 86 -22.08 -2.87 -21.73
C LEU A 86 -21.54 -4.02 -22.56
N ALA A 87 -20.28 -3.97 -22.97
CA ALA A 87 -19.62 -5.05 -23.72
C ALA A 87 -18.23 -5.36 -23.15
N SER A 88 -18.12 -6.40 -22.33
CA SER A 88 -16.92 -6.73 -21.57
C SER A 88 -16.41 -8.14 -21.84
N GLY A 89 -15.09 -8.31 -21.72
CA GLY A 89 -14.50 -9.64 -21.63
C GLY A 89 -14.73 -10.32 -20.28
N SER A 90 -15.21 -9.63 -19.26
CA SER A 90 -15.41 -10.19 -17.92
C SER A 90 -16.62 -11.13 -17.83
N ASP A 91 -16.73 -11.86 -16.71
CA ASP A 91 -17.81 -12.82 -16.49
C ASP A 91 -19.20 -12.14 -16.45
N ALA A 92 -20.19 -12.77 -17.08
CA ALA A 92 -21.56 -12.26 -17.17
C ALA A 92 -22.17 -11.88 -15.82
N VAL A 93 -21.88 -12.62 -14.75
CA VAL A 93 -22.41 -12.31 -13.41
C VAL A 93 -21.95 -10.94 -12.92
N LEU A 94 -20.69 -10.59 -13.17
CA LEU A 94 -20.14 -9.29 -12.75
C LEU A 94 -20.64 -8.16 -13.65
N VAL A 95 -20.71 -8.38 -14.96
CA VAL A 95 -21.20 -7.37 -15.92
C VAL A 95 -22.67 -7.03 -15.66
N SER A 96 -23.51 -8.04 -15.42
CA SER A 96 -24.93 -7.83 -15.11
C SER A 96 -25.14 -7.11 -13.78
N ARG A 97 -24.33 -7.45 -12.76
CA ARG A 97 -24.39 -6.75 -11.46
C ARG A 97 -23.95 -5.29 -11.58
N LEU A 98 -22.85 -5.03 -12.31
CA LEU A 98 -22.37 -3.68 -12.58
C LEU A 98 -23.41 -2.84 -13.34
N ALA A 99 -24.05 -3.42 -14.36
CA ALA A 99 -25.12 -2.75 -15.09
C ALA A 99 -26.27 -2.35 -14.15
N ALA A 100 -26.69 -3.25 -13.26
CA ALA A 100 -27.74 -2.98 -12.29
C ALA A 100 -27.34 -1.88 -11.29
N ASP A 101 -26.13 -1.94 -10.72
CA ASP A 101 -25.63 -0.97 -9.73
C ASP A 101 -25.52 0.45 -10.30
N HIS A 102 -25.31 0.60 -11.61
CA HIS A 102 -25.21 1.89 -12.29
C HIS A 102 -26.44 2.27 -13.13
N GLY A 103 -27.52 1.49 -13.04
CA GLY A 103 -28.77 1.78 -13.75
C GLY A 103 -28.65 1.75 -15.27
N ILE A 104 -27.78 0.88 -15.81
CA ILE A 104 -27.62 0.65 -17.24
C ILE A 104 -28.64 -0.39 -17.70
N THR A 105 -29.60 0.03 -18.51
CA THR A 105 -30.78 -0.78 -18.87
C THR A 105 -30.69 -1.47 -20.23
N GLY A 106 -29.67 -1.16 -21.04
CA GLY A 106 -29.50 -1.78 -22.36
C GLY A 106 -28.90 -3.18 -22.28
N ARG A 107 -28.58 -3.73 -23.46
CA ARG A 107 -28.02 -5.09 -23.56
C ARG A 107 -26.66 -5.20 -22.86
N GLN A 108 -26.37 -6.40 -22.38
CA GLN A 108 -25.13 -6.74 -21.72
C GLN A 108 -24.46 -7.87 -22.51
N PHE A 109 -23.27 -7.59 -23.02
CA PHE A 109 -22.43 -8.56 -23.72
C PHE A 109 -21.25 -8.90 -22.81
N ALA A 110 -21.12 -10.17 -22.44
CA ALA A 110 -20.12 -10.64 -21.49
C ALA A 110 -19.60 -12.03 -21.85
N SER A 111 -18.51 -12.46 -21.22
CA SER A 111 -18.05 -13.85 -21.30
C SER A 111 -18.92 -14.76 -20.44
N ASP A 112 -19.17 -15.99 -20.89
CA ASP A 112 -20.08 -16.96 -20.26
C ASP A 112 -19.36 -18.13 -19.56
N GLY A 113 -18.04 -18.02 -19.35
CA GLY A 113 -17.20 -19.08 -18.79
C GLY A 113 -16.68 -20.09 -19.82
N THR A 114 -17.25 -20.13 -21.03
CA THR A 114 -16.82 -20.99 -22.15
C THR A 114 -16.32 -20.18 -23.34
N HIS A 115 -17.01 -19.10 -23.68
CA HIS A 115 -16.69 -18.16 -24.74
C HIS A 115 -16.13 -16.86 -24.15
N ASN A 116 -14.91 -16.50 -24.54
CA ASN A 116 -14.29 -15.25 -24.13
C ASN A 116 -14.65 -14.12 -25.12
N LEU A 117 -15.41 -13.13 -24.64
CA LEU A 117 -15.93 -12.01 -25.44
C LEU A 117 -14.92 -10.85 -25.53
N THR A 118 -13.83 -11.05 -26.27
CA THR A 118 -12.79 -10.01 -26.48
C THR A 118 -12.45 -9.85 -27.95
N GLY A 119 -12.04 -8.64 -28.35
CA GLY A 119 -11.56 -8.35 -29.71
C GLY A 119 -12.56 -8.75 -30.80
N ARG A 120 -12.15 -9.65 -31.71
CA ARG A 120 -13.00 -10.09 -32.84
C ARG A 120 -14.32 -10.72 -32.42
N ASN A 121 -14.33 -11.49 -31.32
CA ASN A 121 -15.57 -12.09 -30.81
C ASN A 121 -16.54 -11.01 -30.31
N LYS A 122 -16.01 -9.98 -29.65
CA LYS A 122 -16.79 -8.82 -29.20
C LYS A 122 -17.36 -8.06 -30.40
N ALA A 123 -16.54 -7.80 -31.42
CA ALA A 123 -16.98 -7.15 -32.66
C ALA A 123 -18.09 -7.94 -33.37
N ALA A 124 -17.92 -9.25 -33.53
CA ALA A 124 -18.92 -10.12 -34.17
C ALA A 124 -20.26 -10.13 -33.41
N ALA A 125 -20.23 -10.18 -32.07
CA ALA A 125 -21.43 -10.13 -31.25
C ALA A 125 -22.17 -8.78 -31.37
N LEU A 126 -21.42 -7.66 -31.41
CA LEU A 126 -22.01 -6.33 -31.56
C LEU A 126 -22.60 -6.12 -32.96
N VAL A 127 -21.91 -6.58 -34.02
CA VAL A 127 -22.44 -6.55 -35.39
C VAL A 127 -23.69 -7.43 -35.51
N ALA A 128 -23.70 -8.62 -34.90
CA ALA A 128 -24.89 -9.47 -34.89
C ALA A 128 -26.09 -8.80 -34.19
N ALA A 129 -25.84 -7.95 -33.19
CA ALA A 129 -26.88 -7.29 -32.40
C ALA A 129 -27.39 -5.97 -33.01
N TYR A 130 -26.52 -5.19 -33.65
CA TYR A 130 -26.78 -3.81 -34.07
C TYR A 130 -26.50 -3.55 -35.55
N GLY A 131 -25.86 -4.48 -36.27
CA GLY A 131 -25.37 -4.27 -37.63
C GLY A 131 -24.02 -3.55 -37.69
N GLU A 132 -23.35 -3.61 -38.85
CA GLU A 132 -22.16 -2.79 -39.10
C GLU A 132 -22.52 -1.31 -39.11
N ARG A 133 -21.71 -0.48 -38.45
CA ARG A 133 -21.95 0.96 -38.26
C ARG A 133 -23.28 1.28 -37.54
N GLY A 134 -23.86 0.31 -36.85
CA GLY A 134 -25.13 0.46 -36.12
C GLY A 134 -24.98 0.96 -34.68
N PHE A 135 -23.76 1.19 -34.18
CA PHE A 135 -23.49 1.53 -32.78
C PHE A 135 -22.24 2.42 -32.64
N ASP A 136 -22.17 3.18 -31.55
CA ASP A 136 -20.95 3.87 -31.13
C ASP A 136 -20.27 3.05 -30.04
N TYR A 137 -18.94 3.02 -30.02
CA TYR A 137 -18.19 2.17 -29.09
C TYR A 137 -17.11 2.94 -28.34
N ALA A 138 -17.18 2.91 -27.01
CA ALA A 138 -16.11 3.36 -26.13
C ALA A 138 -15.20 2.20 -25.70
N GLY A 139 -13.90 2.38 -25.87
CA GLY A 139 -12.85 1.44 -25.45
C GLY A 139 -11.55 2.16 -25.10
N ASP A 140 -10.60 1.45 -24.48
CA ASP A 140 -9.31 1.99 -24.03
C ASP A 140 -8.10 1.26 -24.62
N SER A 141 -8.29 0.14 -25.33
CA SER A 141 -7.19 -0.76 -25.62
C SER A 141 -7.04 -1.12 -27.11
N HIS A 142 -5.84 -1.57 -27.50
CA HIS A 142 -5.62 -2.13 -28.83
C HIS A 142 -6.47 -3.37 -29.13
N VAL A 143 -6.97 -4.07 -28.10
CA VAL A 143 -7.84 -5.24 -28.28
C VAL A 143 -9.18 -4.84 -28.89
N ASP A 144 -9.60 -3.57 -28.74
CA ASP A 144 -10.84 -3.03 -29.26
C ASP A 144 -10.76 -2.59 -30.72
N LEU A 145 -9.58 -2.68 -31.34
CA LEU A 145 -9.37 -2.33 -32.75
C LEU A 145 -10.38 -2.99 -33.72
N PRO A 146 -10.71 -4.30 -33.60
CA PRO A 146 -11.72 -4.91 -34.46
C PRO A 146 -13.13 -4.35 -34.24
N VAL A 147 -13.43 -3.84 -33.04
CA VAL A 147 -14.72 -3.25 -32.70
C VAL A 147 -14.83 -1.83 -33.26
N TRP A 148 -13.80 -1.01 -33.07
CA TRP A 148 -13.76 0.34 -33.65
C TRP A 148 -13.87 0.35 -35.17
N GLN A 149 -13.37 -0.68 -35.87
CA GLN A 149 -13.46 -0.78 -37.32
C GLN A 149 -14.88 -0.98 -37.85
N VAL A 150 -15.80 -1.49 -37.02
CA VAL A 150 -17.19 -1.80 -37.40
C VAL A 150 -18.20 -0.91 -36.68
N ALA A 151 -17.75 -0.01 -35.80
CA ALA A 151 -18.57 1.00 -35.13
C ALA A 151 -18.74 2.26 -36.00
N GLU A 152 -19.81 3.03 -35.77
CA GLU A 152 -20.02 4.32 -36.44
C GLU A 152 -19.06 5.39 -35.90
N ASN A 153 -19.02 5.51 -34.57
CA ASN A 153 -18.08 6.37 -33.86
C ASN A 153 -17.22 5.53 -32.90
N ALA A 154 -15.90 5.75 -32.96
CA ALA A 154 -14.93 5.16 -32.06
C ALA A 154 -14.55 6.18 -30.98
N LEU A 155 -15.03 5.94 -29.76
CA LEU A 155 -14.68 6.72 -28.58
C LEU A 155 -13.46 6.06 -27.93
N ILE A 156 -12.34 6.77 -27.92
CA ILE A 156 -11.06 6.27 -27.41
C ILE A 156 -10.80 6.91 -26.05
N VAL A 157 -10.79 6.10 -25.01
CA VAL A 157 -10.55 6.53 -23.63
C VAL A 157 -9.06 6.45 -23.32
N GLY A 158 -8.48 7.55 -22.84
CA GLY A 158 -7.09 7.59 -22.38
C GLY A 158 -6.08 8.13 -23.39
N ASN A 159 -4.80 8.06 -23.02
CA ASN A 159 -3.70 8.72 -23.75
C ASN A 159 -3.24 7.92 -24.97
N HIS A 160 -4.14 7.72 -25.93
CA HIS A 160 -3.92 6.93 -27.15
C HIS A 160 -3.88 7.78 -28.42
N HIS A 161 -3.35 9.01 -28.37
CA HIS A 161 -3.32 9.95 -29.49
C HIS A 161 -2.76 9.37 -30.80
N ARG A 162 -1.73 8.52 -30.72
CA ARG A 162 -1.18 7.86 -31.92
C ARG A 162 -2.18 6.90 -32.56
N LEU A 163 -2.92 6.16 -31.74
CA LEU A 163 -3.94 5.23 -32.21
C LEU A 163 -5.15 5.99 -32.78
N ALA A 164 -5.58 7.05 -32.10
CA ALA A 164 -6.62 7.97 -32.57
C ALA A 164 -6.26 8.53 -33.96
N HIS A 165 -5.05 9.06 -34.13
CA HIS A 165 -4.58 9.57 -35.42
C HIS A 165 -4.53 8.49 -36.51
N LEU A 166 -4.07 7.28 -36.17
CA LEU A 166 -4.03 6.16 -37.13
C LEU A 166 -5.43 5.70 -37.57
N LEU A 167 -6.42 5.77 -36.68
CA LEU A 167 -7.80 5.39 -37.00
C LEU A 167 -8.52 6.49 -37.77
N ALA A 168 -8.31 7.76 -37.40
CA ALA A 168 -8.80 8.91 -38.15
C ALA A 168 -8.27 8.91 -39.60
N ALA A 169 -6.98 8.57 -39.80
CA ALA A 169 -6.39 8.43 -41.12
C ALA A 169 -7.02 7.31 -41.98
N LYS A 170 -7.71 6.35 -41.35
CA LYS A 170 -8.49 5.29 -42.03
C LYS A 170 -9.95 5.70 -42.30
N GLY A 171 -10.32 6.95 -42.04
CA GLY A 171 -11.66 7.48 -42.27
C GLY A 171 -12.68 7.15 -41.17
N LEU A 172 -12.22 6.74 -39.98
CA LEU A 172 -13.09 6.49 -38.82
C LEU A 172 -13.39 7.78 -38.07
N ASN A 173 -14.62 7.92 -37.57
CA ASN A 173 -15.00 9.04 -36.71
C ASN A 173 -14.47 8.79 -35.29
N ILE A 174 -13.52 9.62 -34.83
CA ILE A 174 -12.86 9.45 -33.53
C ILE A 174 -13.32 10.53 -32.55
N VAL A 175 -13.62 10.10 -31.33
CA VAL A 175 -13.82 10.98 -30.18
C VAL A 175 -12.81 10.59 -29.11
N GLU A 176 -11.89 11.49 -28.78
CA GLU A 176 -10.92 11.26 -27.71
C GLU A 176 -11.51 11.71 -26.36
N LEU A 177 -11.37 10.86 -25.35
CA LEU A 177 -11.80 11.12 -23.98
C LEU A 177 -10.61 11.08 -23.04
N ASP A 178 -10.59 11.98 -22.05
CA ASP A 178 -9.48 12.04 -21.10
C ASP A 178 -9.37 10.75 -20.28
N GLY A 179 -8.15 10.29 -20.06
CA GLY A 179 -7.90 9.13 -19.24
C GLY A 179 -6.43 8.81 -19.05
N GLY A 180 -6.16 7.59 -18.56
CA GLY A 180 -4.83 7.14 -18.20
C GLY A 180 -4.38 7.60 -16.81
N TRP A 181 -3.17 7.19 -16.44
CA TRP A 181 -2.59 7.39 -15.12
C TRP A 181 -1.32 8.23 -15.17
N ARG A 182 -0.93 8.82 -14.04
CA ARG A 182 0.28 9.65 -13.95
C ARG A 182 1.33 8.99 -13.07
N LYS A 183 2.61 9.11 -13.44
CA LYS A 183 3.75 8.62 -12.65
C LYS A 183 3.76 9.16 -11.21
N ARG A 184 3.26 10.38 -11.02
CA ARG A 184 3.12 11.00 -9.68
C ARG A 184 2.22 10.18 -8.76
N ASP A 185 1.15 9.58 -9.29
CA ASP A 185 0.21 8.80 -8.49
C ASP A 185 0.82 7.44 -8.09
N LEU A 186 1.66 6.87 -8.97
CA LEU A 186 2.48 5.71 -8.61
C LEU A 186 3.52 6.03 -7.53
N LEU A 187 4.21 7.17 -7.63
CA LEU A 187 5.12 7.64 -6.57
C LEU A 187 4.37 7.88 -5.26
N ARG A 188 3.14 8.40 -5.31
CA ARG A 188 2.28 8.53 -4.13
C ARG A 188 1.96 7.16 -3.51
N ALA A 189 1.70 6.14 -4.34
CA ALA A 189 1.46 4.76 -3.88
C ALA A 189 2.67 4.12 -3.20
N MET A 190 3.90 4.46 -3.63
CA MET A 190 5.15 3.98 -3.00
C MET A 190 5.39 4.55 -1.58
N ARG A 191 4.71 5.65 -1.22
CA ARG A 191 4.82 6.34 0.08
C ARG A 191 6.24 6.76 0.51
N PRO A 192 6.99 7.56 -0.29
CA PRO A 192 8.35 7.99 0.07
C PRO A 192 8.48 8.66 1.43
N HIS A 193 7.44 9.35 1.91
CA HIS A 193 7.41 9.95 3.24
C HIS A 193 7.60 8.94 4.39
N GLN A 194 7.32 7.64 4.16
CA GLN A 194 7.55 6.57 5.14
C GLN A 194 9.01 6.09 5.19
N TRP A 195 9.83 6.41 4.18
CA TRP A 195 11.26 6.04 4.15
C TRP A 195 12.05 6.71 5.25
N VAL A 196 11.50 7.76 5.85
CA VAL A 196 12.08 8.45 6.99
C VAL A 196 12.34 7.52 8.19
N LYS A 197 11.60 6.41 8.30
CA LYS A 197 11.84 5.37 9.31
C LYS A 197 13.20 4.67 9.14
N ASN A 198 13.81 4.78 7.97
CA ASN A 198 15.13 4.21 7.70
C ASN A 198 16.26 5.00 8.37
N LEU A 199 15.98 6.16 8.98
CA LEU A 199 16.92 6.80 9.91
C LEU A 199 17.33 5.87 11.05
N LEU A 200 16.46 4.92 11.44
CA LEU A 200 16.79 3.91 12.46
C LEU A 200 17.92 2.97 12.04
N LEU A 201 18.21 2.80 10.75
CA LEU A 201 19.34 1.99 10.29
C LEU A 201 20.69 2.63 10.66
N PHE A 202 20.72 3.95 10.94
CA PHE A 202 21.95 4.65 11.33
C PHE A 202 22.22 4.57 12.83
N LEU A 203 21.22 4.18 13.63
CA LEU A 203 21.32 4.14 15.08
C LEU A 203 22.50 3.28 15.60
N PRO A 204 22.84 2.12 15.02
CA PRO A 204 24.00 1.33 15.45
C PRO A 204 25.34 2.02 15.23
N ILE A 205 25.49 2.76 14.12
CA ILE A 205 26.72 3.54 13.85
C ILE A 205 26.86 4.66 14.88
N ILE A 206 25.76 5.37 15.16
CA ILE A 206 25.72 6.42 16.17
C ILE A 206 26.06 5.83 17.55
N ALA A 207 25.46 4.71 17.92
CA ALA A 207 25.68 4.06 19.22
C ALA A 207 27.11 3.50 19.39
N ALA A 208 27.77 3.10 18.30
CA ALA A 208 29.13 2.58 18.32
C ALA A 208 30.20 3.65 18.04
N HIS A 209 29.82 4.93 17.93
CA HIS A 209 30.71 6.04 17.59
C HIS A 209 31.56 5.82 16.32
N ARG A 210 31.06 5.03 15.35
CA ARG A 210 31.87 4.56 14.21
C ARG A 210 31.46 5.22 12.89
N PHE A 211 32.05 6.37 12.60
CA PHE A 211 31.67 7.22 11.46
C PHE A 211 32.57 7.06 10.21
N ASP A 212 33.02 5.84 9.91
CA ASP A 212 33.81 5.62 8.69
C ASP A 212 32.94 5.70 7.43
N THR A 213 33.49 6.29 6.36
CA THR A 213 32.78 6.55 5.11
C THR A 213 32.21 5.27 4.48
N ALA A 214 32.92 4.15 4.58
CA ALA A 214 32.50 2.88 4.01
C ALA A 214 31.27 2.32 4.73
N GLY A 215 31.25 2.33 6.06
CA GLY A 215 30.11 1.91 6.88
C GLY A 215 28.88 2.78 6.62
N ILE A 216 29.05 4.10 6.56
CA ILE A 216 27.95 5.04 6.26
C ILE A 216 27.36 4.77 4.87
N LEU A 217 28.20 4.56 3.85
CA LEU A 217 27.74 4.27 2.49
C LEU A 217 26.98 2.94 2.43
N LEU A 218 27.45 1.90 3.12
CA LEU A 218 26.73 0.62 3.19
C LEU A 218 25.37 0.75 3.88
N VAL A 219 25.27 1.55 4.96
CA VAL A 219 23.99 1.83 5.62
C VAL A 219 23.05 2.64 4.72
N LEU A 220 23.56 3.57 3.91
CA LEU A 220 22.76 4.28 2.90
C LEU A 220 22.20 3.31 1.84
N VAL A 221 23.02 2.40 1.33
CA VAL A 221 22.57 1.36 0.38
C VAL A 221 21.56 0.41 1.04
N ALA A 222 21.76 0.05 2.31
CA ALA A 222 20.79 -0.71 3.10
C ALA A 222 19.46 0.04 3.28
N ALA A 223 19.51 1.36 3.49
CA ALA A 223 18.32 2.21 3.58
C ALA A 223 17.56 2.27 2.25
N ILE A 224 18.26 2.24 1.10
CA ILE A 224 17.63 2.10 -0.21
C ILE A 224 16.91 0.74 -0.30
N ALA A 225 17.59 -0.37 0.02
CA ALA A 225 16.98 -1.70 0.01
C ALA A 225 15.72 -1.77 0.89
N TYR A 226 15.78 -1.24 2.12
CA TYR A 226 14.62 -1.16 3.03
C TYR A 226 13.50 -0.27 2.49
N SER A 227 13.83 0.83 1.81
CA SER A 227 12.84 1.72 1.17
C SER A 227 12.07 1.01 0.06
N LEU A 228 12.79 0.26 -0.80
CA LEU A 228 12.19 -0.51 -1.89
C LEU A 228 11.35 -1.66 -1.35
N ALA A 229 11.86 -2.41 -0.36
CA ALA A 229 11.11 -3.47 0.33
C ALA A 229 9.82 -2.92 0.94
N ALA A 230 9.90 -1.84 1.72
CA ALA A 230 8.73 -1.21 2.34
C ALA A 230 7.71 -0.73 1.29
N SER A 231 8.18 -0.12 0.19
CA SER A 231 7.31 0.36 -0.90
C SER A 231 6.58 -0.79 -1.60
N SER A 232 7.26 -1.92 -1.84
CA SER A 232 6.65 -3.14 -2.37
C SER A 232 5.51 -3.63 -1.47
N ILE A 233 5.78 -3.74 -0.15
CA ILE A 233 4.76 -4.15 0.82
C ILE A 233 3.59 -3.16 0.89
N TYR A 234 3.85 -1.84 0.83
CA TYR A 234 2.77 -0.86 0.82
C TYR A 234 1.86 -0.97 -0.41
N ILE A 235 2.42 -1.26 -1.59
CA ILE A 235 1.63 -1.48 -2.80
C ILE A 235 0.80 -2.76 -2.64
N VAL A 236 1.40 -3.89 -2.23
CA VAL A 236 0.66 -5.15 -2.00
C VAL A 236 -0.47 -4.95 -1.00
N ASN A 237 -0.23 -4.20 0.07
CA ASN A 237 -1.27 -3.89 1.06
C ASN A 237 -2.40 -3.05 0.48
N ASP A 238 -2.10 -2.03 -0.32
CA ASP A 238 -3.14 -1.21 -0.95
C ASP A 238 -3.96 -2.00 -1.98
N LEU A 239 -3.37 -3.03 -2.60
CA LEU A 239 -4.09 -3.95 -3.49
C LEU A 239 -4.96 -4.96 -2.72
N LEU A 240 -4.53 -5.45 -1.56
CA LEU A 240 -5.34 -6.31 -0.69
C LEU A 240 -6.51 -5.57 -0.04
N ASP A 241 -6.32 -4.29 0.30
CA ASP A 241 -7.28 -3.48 1.03
C ASP A 241 -8.19 -2.63 0.10
N LEU A 242 -8.27 -2.91 -1.22
CA LEU A 242 -9.01 -2.09 -2.20
C LEU A 242 -10.44 -1.75 -1.77
N GLU A 243 -11.24 -2.74 -1.37
CA GLU A 243 -12.63 -2.52 -0.93
C GLU A 243 -12.70 -1.71 0.37
N ALA A 244 -11.87 -2.07 1.36
CA ALA A 244 -11.83 -1.39 2.64
C ALA A 244 -11.37 0.08 2.49
N ASP A 245 -10.45 0.35 1.57
CA ASP A 245 -9.96 1.68 1.27
C ASP A 245 -11.04 2.53 0.60
N ARG A 246 -11.86 1.97 -0.30
CA ARG A 246 -12.99 2.68 -0.96
C ARG A 246 -14.08 3.11 0.02
N LEU A 247 -14.35 2.29 1.04
CA LEU A 247 -15.32 2.59 2.08
C LEU A 247 -14.82 3.66 3.09
N HIS A 248 -13.51 3.92 3.12
CA HIS A 248 -12.92 4.81 4.13
C HIS A 248 -12.90 6.28 3.66
N PRO A 249 -13.28 7.26 4.52
CA PRO A 249 -13.40 8.68 4.14
C PRO A 249 -12.19 9.28 3.42
N ASN A 250 -10.98 9.02 3.97
CA ASN A 250 -9.72 9.53 3.41
C ASN A 250 -9.00 8.54 2.48
N LYS A 251 -9.08 7.22 2.72
CA LYS A 251 -8.30 6.22 1.96
C LYS A 251 -8.91 5.90 0.59
N ARG A 252 -10.16 6.30 0.34
CA ARG A 252 -10.81 6.17 -0.98
C ARG A 252 -10.06 6.89 -2.11
N ASN A 253 -9.24 7.88 -1.75
CA ASN A 253 -8.39 8.64 -2.67
C ASN A 253 -7.02 8.01 -2.89
N ARG A 254 -6.74 6.81 -2.35
CA ARG A 254 -5.50 6.09 -2.62
C ARG A 254 -5.46 5.71 -4.11
N PRO A 255 -4.29 5.79 -4.77
CA PRO A 255 -4.18 5.62 -6.22
C PRO A 255 -4.84 4.36 -6.79
N PHE A 256 -4.74 3.21 -6.12
CA PHE A 256 -5.36 1.97 -6.59
C PHE A 256 -6.86 1.91 -6.27
N ALA A 257 -7.28 2.40 -5.10
CA ALA A 257 -8.69 2.44 -4.70
C ALA A 257 -9.54 3.33 -5.62
N SER A 258 -9.00 4.51 -6.01
CA SER A 258 -9.64 5.47 -6.92
C SER A 258 -9.51 5.11 -8.41
N GLY A 259 -8.70 4.11 -8.75
CA GLY A 259 -8.37 3.78 -10.14
C GLY A 259 -7.45 4.79 -10.83
N ASP A 260 -6.76 5.66 -10.08
CA ASP A 260 -5.78 6.61 -10.65
C ASP A 260 -4.49 5.91 -11.12
N VAL A 261 -4.22 4.70 -10.64
CA VAL A 261 -3.12 3.84 -11.09
C VAL A 261 -3.67 2.44 -11.38
N PRO A 262 -3.40 1.85 -12.56
CA PRO A 262 -3.86 0.50 -12.88
C PRO A 262 -3.28 -0.54 -11.93
N ILE A 263 -4.09 -1.52 -11.54
CA ILE A 263 -3.66 -2.60 -10.64
C ILE A 263 -2.43 -3.34 -11.20
N LEU A 264 -2.41 -3.63 -12.50
CA LEU A 264 -1.29 -4.32 -13.15
C LEU A 264 0.04 -3.54 -12.99
N VAL A 265 0.00 -2.22 -13.12
CA VAL A 265 1.17 -1.36 -12.90
C VAL A 265 1.64 -1.47 -11.46
N GLY A 266 0.70 -1.49 -10.50
CA GLY A 266 1.00 -1.74 -9.09
C GLY A 266 1.68 -3.10 -8.87
N MET A 267 1.13 -4.17 -9.44
CA MET A 267 1.68 -5.53 -9.32
C MET A 267 3.11 -5.63 -9.85
N LEU A 268 3.35 -5.13 -11.07
CA LEU A 268 4.68 -5.13 -11.68
C LEU A 268 5.66 -4.27 -10.88
N THR A 269 5.23 -3.10 -10.43
CA THR A 269 6.06 -2.23 -9.59
C THR A 269 6.42 -2.90 -8.26
N ALA A 270 5.45 -3.51 -7.58
CA ALA A 270 5.70 -4.22 -6.32
C ALA A 270 6.70 -5.37 -6.51
N LEU A 271 6.57 -6.15 -7.59
CA LEU A 271 7.50 -7.23 -7.92
C LEU A 271 8.90 -6.70 -8.21
N LEU A 272 9.04 -5.69 -9.07
CA LEU A 272 10.33 -5.11 -9.41
C LEU A 272 11.03 -4.49 -8.19
N LEU A 273 10.28 -3.78 -7.32
CA LEU A 273 10.80 -3.22 -6.08
C LEU A 273 11.27 -4.31 -5.10
N ALA A 274 10.52 -5.41 -4.99
CA ALA A 274 10.92 -6.55 -4.17
C ALA A 274 12.21 -7.20 -4.69
N LEU A 275 12.29 -7.48 -5.99
CA LEU A 275 13.49 -8.05 -6.61
C LEU A 275 14.70 -7.14 -6.46
N ALA A 276 14.53 -5.83 -6.66
CA ALA A 276 15.59 -4.84 -6.44
C ALA A 276 16.04 -4.79 -4.98
N ALA A 277 15.09 -4.78 -4.02
CA ALA A 277 15.41 -4.79 -2.59
C ALA A 277 16.22 -6.02 -2.20
N LEU A 278 15.80 -7.21 -2.65
CA LEU A 278 16.48 -8.48 -2.37
C LEU A 278 17.84 -8.54 -3.07
N GLY A 279 17.94 -8.07 -4.32
CA GLY A 279 19.21 -8.00 -5.05
C GLY A 279 20.23 -7.10 -4.37
N ILE A 280 19.82 -5.90 -3.92
CA ILE A 280 20.69 -4.99 -3.17
C ILE A 280 21.08 -5.61 -1.82
N ALA A 281 20.12 -6.22 -1.10
CA ALA A 281 20.41 -6.86 0.18
C ALA A 281 21.40 -8.03 0.03
N ALA A 282 21.25 -8.85 -1.01
CA ALA A 282 22.18 -9.94 -1.34
C ALA A 282 23.58 -9.41 -1.68
N ALA A 283 23.67 -8.28 -2.40
CA ALA A 283 24.95 -7.65 -2.72
C ALA A 283 25.69 -7.11 -1.48
N ILE A 284 24.97 -6.69 -0.44
CA ILE A 284 25.57 -6.33 0.86
C ILE A 284 26.06 -7.58 1.59
N GLY A 285 25.28 -8.67 1.57
CA GLY A 285 25.66 -9.98 2.09
C GLY A 285 24.48 -10.84 2.56
N LEU A 286 24.73 -12.12 2.81
CA LEU A 286 23.67 -13.10 3.15
C LEU A 286 22.89 -12.75 4.43
N ALA A 287 23.56 -12.18 5.44
CA ALA A 287 22.89 -11.72 6.66
C ALA A 287 21.90 -10.57 6.38
N MET A 288 22.27 -9.66 5.48
CA MET A 288 21.42 -8.55 5.07
C MET A 288 20.24 -9.05 4.21
N LEU A 289 20.47 -10.02 3.34
CA LEU A 289 19.38 -10.69 2.61
C LEU A 289 18.38 -11.35 3.57
N GLY A 290 18.88 -12.13 4.53
CA GLY A 290 18.05 -12.80 5.54
C GLY A 290 17.20 -11.84 6.36
N ILE A 291 17.78 -10.72 6.84
CA ILE A 291 17.04 -9.74 7.64
C ILE A 291 15.97 -9.00 6.82
N VAL A 292 16.23 -8.70 5.54
CA VAL A 292 15.25 -8.07 4.65
C VAL A 292 14.11 -9.04 4.33
N ILE A 293 14.40 -10.32 4.06
CA ILE A 293 13.37 -11.35 3.86
C ILE A 293 12.49 -11.47 5.11
N LEU A 294 13.10 -11.59 6.30
CA LEU A 294 12.37 -11.67 7.56
C LEU A 294 11.49 -10.42 7.79
N TYR A 295 12.04 -9.23 7.51
CA TYR A 295 11.29 -7.98 7.57
C TYR A 295 10.07 -7.97 6.64
N MET A 296 10.24 -8.42 5.38
CA MET A 296 9.15 -8.47 4.39
C MET A 296 8.07 -9.47 4.81
N ILE A 297 8.44 -10.69 5.23
CA ILE A 297 7.52 -11.71 5.71
C ILE A 297 6.72 -11.19 6.92
N LEU A 298 7.42 -10.64 7.92
CA LEU A 298 6.76 -10.13 9.12
C LEU A 298 5.86 -8.92 8.81
N SER A 299 6.24 -8.06 7.86
CA SER A 299 5.43 -6.92 7.42
C SER A 299 4.16 -7.34 6.68
N LEU A 300 4.23 -8.41 5.86
CA LEU A 300 3.06 -9.00 5.22
C LEU A 300 2.14 -9.67 6.24
N ALA A 301 2.70 -10.52 7.12
CA ALA A 301 1.94 -11.19 8.18
C ALA A 301 1.23 -10.17 9.09
N TYR A 302 1.92 -9.07 9.41
CA TYR A 302 1.35 -7.94 10.13
C TYR A 302 0.11 -7.37 9.45
N SER A 303 0.22 -7.12 8.15
CA SER A 303 -0.81 -6.45 7.37
C SER A 303 -2.04 -7.34 7.14
N LEU A 304 -1.84 -8.65 7.01
CA LEU A 304 -2.89 -9.63 6.82
C LEU A 304 -3.67 -9.93 8.11
N GLN A 305 -2.95 -10.25 9.19
CA GLN A 305 -3.59 -10.84 10.38
C GLN A 305 -3.11 -10.24 11.71
N LEU A 306 -1.80 -10.07 11.91
CA LEU A 306 -1.29 -9.74 13.26
C LEU A 306 -1.75 -8.37 13.76
N LYS A 307 -2.04 -7.41 12.85
CA LYS A 307 -2.60 -6.10 13.20
C LYS A 307 -3.96 -6.17 13.93
N ARG A 308 -4.69 -7.28 13.78
CA ARG A 308 -6.01 -7.51 14.38
C ARG A 308 -5.91 -8.08 15.80
N MET A 309 -4.74 -8.60 16.19
CA MET A 309 -4.52 -9.26 17.47
C MET A 309 -4.02 -8.26 18.52
N ARG A 310 -4.72 -8.15 19.65
CA ARG A 310 -4.32 -7.31 20.78
C ARG A 310 -2.94 -7.73 21.29
N TRP A 311 -2.11 -6.76 21.65
CA TRP A 311 -0.70 -6.88 22.06
C TRP A 311 0.26 -7.38 20.98
N VAL A 312 -0.13 -8.39 20.19
CA VAL A 312 0.65 -8.90 19.06
C VAL A 312 0.88 -7.80 18.02
N ASP A 313 -0.09 -6.91 17.77
CA ASP A 313 0.08 -5.72 16.93
C ASP A 313 1.29 -4.87 17.39
N ILE A 314 1.33 -4.51 18.68
CA ILE A 314 2.36 -3.64 19.26
C ILE A 314 3.72 -4.35 19.31
N ALA A 315 3.75 -5.62 19.72
CA ALA A 315 4.96 -6.43 19.73
C ALA A 315 5.54 -6.61 18.32
N THR A 316 4.69 -6.80 17.31
CA THR A 316 5.11 -6.90 15.91
C THR A 316 5.67 -5.57 15.39
N LEU A 317 5.02 -4.45 15.71
CA LEU A 317 5.54 -3.12 15.38
C LEU A 317 6.92 -2.90 16.00
N ALA A 318 7.09 -3.24 17.29
CA ALA A 318 8.36 -3.15 17.97
C ALA A 318 9.44 -4.03 17.32
N ALA A 319 9.11 -5.28 17.02
CA ALA A 319 10.00 -6.19 16.29
C ALA A 319 10.42 -5.63 14.93
N LEU A 320 9.49 -5.12 14.12
CA LEU A 320 9.79 -4.53 12.81
C LEU A 320 10.74 -3.33 12.92
N TYR A 321 10.62 -2.51 13.97
CA TYR A 321 11.56 -1.41 14.19
C TYR A 321 12.92 -1.90 14.70
N THR A 322 12.95 -2.89 15.59
CA THR A 322 14.19 -3.53 16.04
C THR A 322 14.94 -4.21 14.88
N LEU A 323 14.23 -4.89 13.97
CA LEU A 323 14.84 -5.50 12.76
C LEU A 323 15.53 -4.46 11.88
N ARG A 324 14.98 -3.24 11.75
CA ARG A 324 15.64 -2.15 11.01
C ARG A 324 16.96 -1.76 11.66
N VAL A 325 16.99 -1.65 12.99
CA VAL A 325 18.23 -1.31 13.71
C VAL A 325 19.26 -2.44 13.54
N ILE A 326 18.84 -3.70 13.67
CA ILE A 326 19.73 -4.85 13.45
C ILE A 326 20.28 -4.85 12.02
N ALA A 327 19.45 -4.55 11.01
CA ALA A 327 19.90 -4.43 9.63
C ALA A 327 20.93 -3.31 9.43
N GLY A 328 20.75 -2.19 10.11
CA GLY A 328 21.74 -1.11 10.18
C GLY A 328 23.10 -1.59 10.70
N ALA A 329 23.09 -2.39 11.77
CA ALA A 329 24.30 -2.92 12.39
C ALA A 329 25.02 -3.92 11.46
N ILE A 330 24.25 -4.79 10.81
CA ILE A 330 24.74 -5.73 9.78
C ILE A 330 25.41 -4.97 8.63
N ALA A 331 24.73 -3.95 8.09
CA ALA A 331 25.25 -3.16 6.97
C ALA A 331 26.52 -2.38 7.35
N ALA A 332 26.54 -1.78 8.55
CA ALA A 332 27.68 -1.07 9.09
C ALA A 332 28.86 -1.98 9.50
N LYS A 333 28.64 -3.31 9.53
CA LYS A 333 29.58 -4.29 10.11
C LYS A 333 29.96 -3.92 11.55
N VAL A 334 28.96 -3.52 12.33
CA VAL A 334 29.06 -3.20 13.76
C VAL A 334 28.26 -4.24 14.53
N VAL A 335 28.76 -4.64 15.69
CA VAL A 335 28.03 -5.54 16.58
C VAL A 335 26.88 -4.78 17.23
N ALA A 336 25.63 -5.18 16.97
CA ALA A 336 24.50 -4.70 17.75
C ALA A 336 24.61 -5.30 19.16
N SER A 337 24.91 -4.47 20.16
CA SER A 337 25.00 -4.95 21.54
C SER A 337 23.65 -5.47 22.03
N GLY A 338 23.67 -6.49 22.90
CA GLY A 338 22.44 -6.98 23.54
C GLY A 338 21.68 -5.86 24.26
N PHE A 339 22.41 -4.92 24.87
CA PHE A 339 21.85 -3.72 25.49
C PHE A 339 21.16 -2.79 24.51
N LEU A 340 21.71 -2.58 23.31
CA LEU A 340 21.05 -1.76 22.28
C LEU A 340 19.71 -2.36 21.87
N VAL A 341 19.65 -3.67 21.62
CA VAL A 341 18.40 -4.36 21.26
C VAL A 341 17.40 -4.34 22.43
N ALA A 342 17.88 -4.60 23.65
CA ALA A 342 17.07 -4.60 24.87
C ALA A 342 16.57 -3.21 25.27
N PHE A 343 17.25 -2.13 24.87
CA PHE A 343 16.81 -0.74 25.04
C PHE A 343 15.73 -0.37 24.01
N ILE A 344 15.96 -0.76 22.76
CA ILE A 344 15.16 -0.34 21.63
C ILE A 344 13.81 -1.04 21.59
N PHE A 345 13.74 -2.32 21.95
CA PHE A 345 12.49 -3.06 21.89
C PHE A 345 11.42 -2.49 22.85
N PRO A 346 11.67 -2.24 24.15
CA PRO A 346 10.73 -1.56 25.06
C PRO A 346 10.43 -0.12 24.64
N THR A 347 11.40 0.58 24.06
CA THR A 347 11.18 1.91 23.46
C THR A 347 10.11 1.83 22.37
N PHE A 348 10.20 0.87 21.45
CA PHE A 348 9.18 0.72 20.41
C PHE A 348 7.87 0.09 20.87
N ILE A 349 7.86 -0.70 21.96
CA ILE A 349 6.61 -1.07 22.64
C ILE A 349 5.90 0.18 23.14
N THR A 350 6.63 1.09 23.77
CA THR A 350 6.10 2.39 24.23
C THR A 350 5.51 3.17 23.06
N LEU A 351 6.28 3.38 21.99
CA LEU A 351 5.80 4.13 20.82
C LEU A 351 4.63 3.42 20.10
N GLY A 352 4.61 2.09 20.09
CA GLY A 352 3.48 1.30 19.58
C GLY A 352 2.20 1.52 20.40
N CYS A 353 2.31 1.56 21.74
CA CYS A 353 1.21 1.90 22.63
C CYS A 353 0.74 3.34 22.39
N VAL A 354 1.67 4.30 22.29
CA VAL A 354 1.39 5.70 21.98
C VAL A 354 0.57 5.83 20.70
N LYS A 355 0.95 5.11 19.64
CA LYS A 355 0.20 5.08 18.37
C LYS A 355 -1.25 4.62 18.56
N ARG A 356 -1.50 3.59 19.38
CA ARG A 356 -2.86 3.08 19.64
C ARG A 356 -3.64 4.03 20.57
N LEU A 357 -2.98 4.60 21.58
CA LEU A 357 -3.56 5.58 22.51
C LEU A 357 -4.10 6.80 21.77
N THR A 358 -3.34 7.34 20.82
CA THR A 358 -3.79 8.47 20.02
C THR A 358 -5.02 8.12 19.19
N GLU A 359 -5.00 6.99 18.47
CA GLU A 359 -6.15 6.54 17.68
C GLU A 359 -7.41 6.35 18.52
N LEU A 360 -7.29 5.78 19.73
CA LEU A 360 -8.42 5.59 20.65
C LEU A 360 -8.91 6.89 21.29
N THR A 361 -8.01 7.86 21.49
CA THR A 361 -8.38 9.17 22.03
C THR A 361 -9.18 9.98 21.00
N LEU A 362 -8.82 9.85 19.71
CA LEU A 362 -9.50 10.50 18.60
C LEU A 362 -10.75 9.74 18.10
N ALA A 363 -10.92 8.47 18.49
CA ALA A 363 -12.09 7.68 18.12
C ALA A 363 -13.37 8.31 18.68
N THR A 364 -14.43 8.38 17.88
CA THR A 364 -15.73 8.95 18.25
C THR A 364 -16.71 7.93 18.82
N SER A 365 -16.44 6.64 18.65
CA SER A 365 -17.26 5.52 19.13
C SER A 365 -16.50 4.66 20.14
N ASP A 366 -17.24 3.97 21.01
CA ASP A 366 -16.67 3.00 21.97
C ASP A 366 -16.41 1.61 21.36
N ASP A 367 -16.86 1.39 20.12
CA ASP A 367 -16.55 0.20 19.35
C ASP A 367 -15.04 0.00 19.16
N ARG A 368 -14.67 -1.24 18.86
CA ARG A 368 -13.28 -1.54 18.49
C ARG A 368 -12.89 -0.78 17.22
N LEU A 369 -11.64 -0.34 17.19
CA LEU A 369 -11.06 0.31 16.02
C LEU A 369 -11.18 -0.63 14.79
N PRO A 370 -11.62 -0.13 13.62
CA PRO A 370 -11.78 -0.95 12.42
C PRO A 370 -10.50 -1.71 12.05
N GLY A 371 -10.61 -3.03 11.97
CA GLY A 371 -9.48 -3.92 11.65
C GLY A 371 -8.40 -4.01 12.72
N ARG A 372 -8.71 -3.65 13.97
CA ARG A 372 -7.79 -3.66 15.12
C ARG A 372 -8.42 -4.36 16.33
N GLY A 373 -7.56 -4.92 17.18
CA GLY A 373 -7.97 -5.63 18.40
C GLY A 373 -8.17 -4.74 19.63
N TYR A 374 -8.32 -3.42 19.47
CA TYR A 374 -8.38 -2.44 20.57
C TYR A 374 -9.66 -1.63 20.52
N GLY A 375 -10.25 -1.34 21.68
CA GLY A 375 -11.34 -0.39 21.88
C GLY A 375 -10.99 0.66 22.93
N ARG A 376 -11.85 1.66 23.14
CA ARG A 376 -11.57 2.79 24.06
C ARG A 376 -11.29 2.35 25.51
N ARG A 377 -11.84 1.22 25.93
CA ARG A 377 -11.61 0.63 27.26
C ARG A 377 -10.15 0.21 27.48
N ASP A 378 -9.41 -0.10 26.42
CA ASP A 378 -8.01 -0.52 26.50
C ASP A 378 -7.04 0.66 26.75
N ARG A 379 -7.51 1.92 26.82
CA ARG A 379 -6.64 3.10 27.02
C ARG A 379 -5.81 3.00 28.31
N GLY A 380 -6.41 2.55 29.41
CA GLY A 380 -5.70 2.36 30.68
C GLY A 380 -4.59 1.31 30.56
N ASP A 381 -4.91 0.15 30.00
CA ASP A 381 -3.94 -0.93 29.76
C ASP A 381 -2.78 -0.45 28.88
N LEU A 382 -3.07 0.27 27.79
CA LEU A 382 -2.07 0.81 26.88
C LEU A 382 -1.15 1.83 27.58
N LEU A 383 -1.70 2.68 28.46
CA LEU A 383 -0.91 3.62 29.25
C LEU A 383 0.02 2.88 30.21
N ASN A 384 -0.48 1.84 30.90
CA ASN A 384 0.32 1.02 31.80
C ASN A 384 1.47 0.32 31.05
N VAL A 385 1.19 -0.30 29.90
CA VAL A 385 2.21 -0.96 29.08
C VAL A 385 3.21 0.06 28.51
N ALA A 386 2.76 1.26 28.12
CA ALA A 386 3.67 2.33 27.70
C ALA A 386 4.59 2.79 28.83
N GLY A 387 4.06 2.91 30.05
CA GLY A 387 4.83 3.24 31.25
C GLY A 387 5.87 2.16 31.58
N LEU A 388 5.49 0.88 31.54
CA LEU A 388 6.39 -0.25 31.74
C LEU A 388 7.48 -0.30 30.65
N GLY A 389 7.12 -0.06 29.39
CA GLY A 389 8.10 0.02 28.29
C GLY A 389 9.08 1.17 28.46
N THR A 390 8.60 2.34 28.90
CA THR A 390 9.42 3.52 29.19
C THR A 390 10.41 3.22 30.31
N PHE A 391 9.93 2.70 31.43
CA PHE A 391 10.76 2.30 32.56
C PHE A 391 11.78 1.24 32.15
N GLY A 392 11.37 0.20 31.43
CA GLY A 392 12.24 -0.86 30.95
C GLY A 392 13.36 -0.34 30.04
N ALA A 393 13.04 0.56 29.10
CA ALA A 393 14.05 1.21 28.26
C ALA A 393 15.06 2.00 29.11
N LEU A 394 14.58 2.86 30.01
CA LEU A 394 15.45 3.66 30.88
C LEU A 394 16.32 2.80 31.79
N LEU A 395 15.76 1.73 32.35
CA LEU A 395 16.49 0.78 33.19
C LEU A 395 17.60 0.09 32.40
N VAL A 396 17.31 -0.41 31.19
CA VAL A 396 18.35 -1.04 30.35
C VAL A 396 19.45 -0.06 29.98
N PHE A 397 19.10 1.19 29.65
CA PHE A 397 20.09 2.24 29.35
C PHE A 397 20.95 2.57 30.58
N PHE A 398 20.34 2.63 31.76
CA PHE A 398 21.07 2.82 33.01
C PHE A 398 22.00 1.64 33.31
N LEU A 399 21.53 0.40 33.17
CA LEU A 399 22.35 -0.80 33.39
C LEU A 399 23.52 -0.88 32.39
N TYR A 400 23.34 -0.43 31.15
CA TYR A 400 24.43 -0.33 30.18
C TYR A 400 25.61 0.51 30.69
N SER A 401 25.36 1.56 31.48
CA SER A 401 26.42 2.43 32.01
C SER A 401 27.40 1.75 32.97
N PHE A 402 27.06 0.56 33.49
CA PHE A 402 27.92 -0.25 34.36
C PHE A 402 28.70 -1.33 33.62
N THR A 403 28.59 -1.39 32.30
CA THR A 403 29.25 -2.43 31.49
C THR A 403 30.62 -2.00 31.02
N ASP A 404 31.52 -2.97 30.83
CA ASP A 404 32.83 -2.74 30.21
C ASP A 404 32.68 -2.13 28.80
N ALA A 405 31.63 -2.51 28.07
CA ALA A 405 31.32 -1.96 26.76
C ALA A 405 31.02 -0.45 26.78
N ALA A 406 30.41 0.06 27.87
CA ALA A 406 30.23 1.50 28.05
C ALA A 406 31.54 2.18 28.45
N ALA A 407 32.32 1.58 29.35
CA ALA A 407 33.62 2.10 29.77
C ALA A 407 34.63 2.21 28.62
N LEU A 408 34.50 1.38 27.57
CA LEU A 408 35.31 1.47 26.36
C LEU A 408 34.95 2.66 25.45
N LEU A 409 33.70 3.12 25.47
CA LEU A 409 33.20 4.18 24.57
C LEU A 409 33.15 5.55 25.23
N TYR A 410 33.03 5.60 26.57
CA TYR A 410 32.84 6.83 27.33
C TYR A 410 33.91 6.94 28.41
N ALA A 411 34.62 8.08 28.45
CA ALA A 411 35.70 8.32 29.41
C ALA A 411 35.17 8.34 30.85
N GLU A 412 33.96 8.86 31.00
CA GLU A 412 33.28 9.05 32.28
C GLU A 412 31.81 8.63 32.12
N THR A 413 31.43 7.47 32.67
CA THR A 413 30.10 6.87 32.43
C THR A 413 28.95 7.62 33.10
N TRP A 414 29.22 8.54 34.04
CA TRP A 414 28.18 9.36 34.67
C TRP A 414 27.43 10.26 33.67
N HIS A 415 28.04 10.59 32.52
CA HIS A 415 27.36 11.30 31.43
C HIS A 415 26.17 10.51 30.86
N LEU A 416 26.22 9.16 30.92
CA LEU A 416 25.09 8.32 30.56
C LEU A 416 23.92 8.53 31.54
N TRP A 417 24.20 8.75 32.82
CA TRP A 417 23.16 9.07 33.80
C TRP A 417 22.54 10.44 33.53
N LEU A 418 23.36 11.42 33.13
CA LEU A 418 22.85 12.72 32.70
C LEU A 418 22.00 12.60 31.43
N ALA A 419 22.42 11.79 30.45
CA ALA A 419 21.67 11.53 29.22
C ALA A 419 20.33 10.80 29.46
N LEU A 420 20.19 10.09 30.59
CA LEU A 420 18.94 9.44 30.98
C LEU A 420 17.79 10.45 31.16
N VAL A 421 18.10 11.66 31.66
CA VAL A 421 17.10 12.71 31.92
C VAL A 421 16.38 13.19 30.64
N PRO A 422 17.08 13.64 29.58
CA PRO A 422 16.41 14.02 28.34
C PRO A 422 15.77 12.84 27.61
N ILE A 423 16.32 11.62 27.70
CA ILE A 423 15.68 10.41 27.15
C ILE A 423 14.34 10.14 27.85
N ALA A 424 14.31 10.19 29.18
CA ALA A 424 13.09 10.01 29.98
C ALA A 424 12.07 11.11 29.65
N ALA A 425 12.50 12.37 29.62
CA ALA A 425 11.65 13.49 29.24
C ALA A 425 11.04 13.30 27.85
N TRP A 426 11.81 12.81 26.88
CA TRP A 426 11.34 12.53 25.52
C TRP A 426 10.29 11.41 25.49
N LEU A 427 10.55 10.27 26.15
CA LEU A 427 9.61 9.15 26.20
C LEU A 427 8.30 9.53 26.91
N ILE A 428 8.40 10.17 28.07
CA ILE A 428 7.23 10.63 28.84
C ILE A 428 6.43 11.63 28.01
N ARG A 429 7.09 12.56 27.32
CA ARG A 429 6.44 13.51 26.42
C ARG A 429 5.66 12.80 25.30
N MET A 430 6.25 11.79 24.67
CA MET A 430 5.57 11.00 23.64
C MET A 430 4.31 10.31 24.19
N VAL A 431 4.38 9.75 25.40
CA VAL A 431 3.24 9.13 26.08
C VAL A 431 2.14 10.13 26.40
N VAL A 432 2.51 11.28 26.99
CA VAL A 432 1.56 12.34 27.37
C VAL A 432 0.85 12.91 26.13
N LEU A 433 1.58 13.17 25.05
CA LEU A 433 0.99 13.69 23.82
C LEU A 433 0.05 12.68 23.15
N GLY A 434 0.42 11.39 23.18
CA GLY A 434 -0.45 10.33 22.67
C GLY A 434 -1.74 10.17 23.50
N TRP A 435 -1.62 10.26 24.83
CA TRP A 435 -2.78 10.26 25.73
C TRP A 435 -3.74 11.43 25.48
N GLN A 436 -3.21 12.60 25.14
CA GLN A 436 -3.97 13.80 24.80
C GLN A 436 -4.50 13.79 23.35
N GLY A 437 -4.14 12.79 22.53
CA GLY A 437 -4.54 12.73 21.12
C GLY A 437 -3.90 13.79 20.23
N LYS A 438 -2.77 14.39 20.65
CA LYS A 438 -2.08 15.49 19.94
C LYS A 438 -1.05 15.02 18.91
N GLN A 439 -1.13 13.77 18.47
CA GLN A 439 -0.18 13.18 17.53
C GLN A 439 -0.91 12.73 16.25
N ASP A 440 -0.76 13.52 15.19
CA ASP A 440 -1.51 13.30 13.95
C ASP A 440 -0.93 12.19 13.05
N TYR A 441 0.25 11.65 13.40
CA TYR A 441 1.04 10.74 12.56
C TYR A 441 1.67 9.59 13.32
N ASP A 442 2.29 8.67 12.58
CA ASP A 442 3.18 7.64 13.12
C ASP A 442 4.21 8.28 14.09
N PRO A 443 4.44 7.71 15.29
CA PRO A 443 5.27 8.33 16.32
C PRO A 443 6.68 8.74 15.86
N ILE A 444 7.28 8.00 14.91
CA ILE A 444 8.60 8.32 14.38
C ILE A 444 8.54 9.55 13.46
N VAL A 445 7.51 9.64 12.63
CA VAL A 445 7.29 10.81 11.77
C VAL A 445 6.98 12.04 12.62
N PHE A 446 6.21 11.87 13.70
CA PHE A 446 5.93 12.92 14.67
C PHE A 446 7.22 13.39 15.37
N ALA A 447 8.07 12.47 15.81
CA ALA A 447 9.33 12.80 16.49
C ALA A 447 10.25 13.71 15.68
N MET A 448 10.15 13.67 14.34
CA MET A 448 10.92 14.54 13.44
C MET A 448 10.31 15.92 13.20
N ARG A 449 9.09 16.16 13.67
CA ARG A 449 8.40 17.46 13.55
C ARG A 449 8.28 18.16 14.90
N ASP A 450 8.25 17.41 16.01
CA ASP A 450 8.19 17.94 17.35
C ASP A 450 9.50 18.64 17.73
N ARG A 451 9.50 19.98 17.69
CA ARG A 451 10.69 20.81 17.96
C ARG A 451 11.28 20.55 19.35
N ILE A 452 10.42 20.37 20.36
CA ILE A 452 10.87 20.07 21.73
C ILE A 452 11.46 18.66 21.79
N GLY A 453 10.81 17.68 21.18
CA GLY A 453 11.32 16.33 21.07
C GLY A 453 12.69 16.26 20.38
N LEU A 454 12.86 16.98 19.27
CA LEU A 454 14.15 17.11 18.57
C LEU A 454 15.21 17.77 19.44
N ALA A 455 14.87 18.83 20.18
CA ALA A 455 15.80 19.48 21.11
C ALA A 455 16.29 18.50 22.19
N LEU A 456 15.39 17.68 22.76
CA LEU A 456 15.76 16.65 23.74
C LEU A 456 16.67 15.56 23.13
N ILE A 457 16.41 15.13 21.90
CA ILE A 457 17.28 14.19 21.17
C ILE A 457 18.66 14.81 20.94
N ILE A 458 18.73 16.06 20.48
CA ILE A 458 20.01 16.76 20.25
C ILE A 458 20.78 16.90 21.55
N VAL A 459 20.16 17.35 22.64
CA VAL A 459 20.78 17.44 23.97
C VAL A 459 21.32 16.07 24.41
N THR A 460 20.55 15.01 24.23
CA THR A 460 21.00 13.64 24.52
C THR A 460 22.27 13.30 23.73
N LEU A 461 22.25 13.49 22.42
CA LEU A 461 23.41 13.21 21.56
C LEU A 461 24.63 14.07 21.94
N THR A 462 24.44 15.35 22.25
CA THR A 462 25.51 16.23 22.70
C THR A 462 26.16 15.72 24.00
N ILE A 463 25.37 15.29 24.98
CA ILE A 463 25.89 14.71 26.23
C ILE A 463 26.71 13.46 25.91
N LEU A 464 26.17 12.53 25.11
CA LEU A 464 26.85 11.28 24.74
C LEU A 464 28.19 11.55 24.03
N PHE A 465 28.20 12.39 22.99
CA PHE A 465 29.42 12.67 22.23
C PHE A 465 30.41 13.57 22.95
N SER A 466 29.98 14.42 23.90
CA SER A 466 30.92 15.19 24.73
C SER A 466 31.74 14.30 25.67
N ALA A 467 31.23 13.11 25.99
CA ALA A 467 31.81 12.17 26.94
C ALA A 467 32.57 11.01 26.27
N SER A 468 32.62 10.97 24.93
CA SER A 468 33.24 9.88 24.20
C SER A 468 34.76 9.85 24.40
N VAL A 469 35.34 8.66 24.60
CA VAL A 469 36.78 8.47 24.50
C VAL A 469 37.19 8.76 23.05
N ARG A 470 38.17 9.66 22.85
CA ARG A 470 38.67 10.01 21.52
C ARG A 470 39.56 8.93 20.94
#